data_AF-A0AAD4QWV6-F1
#
_entry.id   AF-A0AAD4QWV6-F1
#
_cell.length_a   1.000
_cell.length_b   1.000
_cell.length_c   1.000
_cell.angle_alpha   90.00
_cell.angle_beta   90.00
_cell.angle_gamma   90.00
#
_symmetry.space_group_name_H-M   'P 1'
#
loop_
_entity.id
_entity.type
_entity.pdbx_description
1 polymer ?
#
loop_
_entity_poly.entity_id
_entity_poly.type
_entity_poly.pdbx_seq_one_letter_code
_entity_poly.pdbx_strand_id
1 'polypeptide(L)'
;MGRGTQLTDLEKGAIQAFKSQGLSNRSIASQIGRSANVIDNYVKDSDAYGLKKSSGRPQKLTPRIKRRLEFAASNSQIGSRPLRTALAPHCSHVTVWKALKSSPRLQRQLMKKKPRLTGQHVPTRYRWARDHVHWRQEWRQAARLLAAPPGFRIFVYLMRPIGRGVGRGGFTSDLKCSTVNSK
;
A
#
# COMPACT_ATOMS: atom_id res chain seq x y z
N MET A 1 10.20 -26.90 -13.78
CA MET A 1 10.22 -25.96 -14.91
C MET A 1 10.47 -26.79 -16.16
N GLY A 2 9.82 -26.48 -17.28
CA GLY A 2 10.21 -27.08 -18.56
C GLY A 2 11.68 -26.74 -18.83
N ARG A 3 12.48 -27.73 -19.22
CA ARG A 3 13.92 -27.52 -19.48
C ARG A 3 14.17 -26.71 -20.75
N GLY A 4 13.24 -26.78 -21.72
CA GLY A 4 13.34 -26.08 -22.99
C GLY A 4 12.68 -24.71 -22.98
N THR A 5 13.13 -23.84 -23.90
CA THR A 5 12.45 -22.57 -24.22
C THR A 5 11.05 -22.84 -24.75
N GLN A 6 10.14 -21.88 -24.54
CA GLN A 6 8.81 -21.92 -25.15
C GLN A 6 8.91 -21.77 -26.69
N LEU A 7 7.93 -22.31 -27.42
CA LEU A 7 7.79 -22.05 -28.86
C LEU A 7 7.60 -20.55 -29.11
N THR A 8 8.37 -20.02 -30.03
CA THR A 8 8.22 -18.67 -30.58
C THR A 8 7.00 -18.59 -31.48
N ASP A 9 6.48 -17.40 -31.71
CA ASP A 9 5.28 -17.22 -32.54
C ASP A 9 5.51 -17.63 -34.00
N LEU A 10 6.74 -17.50 -34.51
CA LEU A 10 7.14 -18.02 -35.82
C LEU A 10 7.08 -19.55 -35.87
N GLU A 11 7.63 -20.22 -34.85
CA GLU A 11 7.57 -21.69 -34.76
C GLU A 11 6.12 -22.18 -34.65
N LYS A 12 5.27 -21.48 -33.88
CA LYS A 12 3.83 -21.78 -33.78
C LYS A 12 3.12 -21.69 -35.12
N GLY A 13 3.38 -20.62 -35.88
CA GLY A 13 2.83 -20.45 -37.23
C GLY A 13 3.31 -21.53 -38.20
N ALA A 14 4.60 -21.88 -38.15
CA ALA A 14 5.16 -22.98 -38.94
C ALA A 14 4.49 -24.33 -38.61
N ILE A 15 4.29 -24.63 -37.32
CA ILE A 15 3.59 -25.85 -36.89
C ILE A 15 2.16 -25.87 -37.46
N GLN A 16 1.42 -24.77 -37.39
CA GLN A 16 0.06 -24.68 -37.93
C GLN A 16 0.05 -24.89 -39.46
N ALA A 17 0.97 -24.26 -40.19
CA ALA A 17 1.12 -24.43 -41.63
C ALA A 17 1.44 -25.89 -41.99
N PHE A 18 2.44 -26.50 -41.37
CA PHE A 18 2.80 -27.90 -41.63
C PHE A 18 1.70 -28.89 -41.22
N LYS A 19 0.93 -28.55 -40.18
CA LYS A 19 -0.21 -29.38 -39.77
C LYS A 19 -1.35 -29.32 -40.80
N SER A 20 -1.60 -28.15 -41.39
CA SER A 20 -2.59 -28.01 -42.47
C SER A 20 -2.22 -28.81 -43.73
N GLN A 21 -0.92 -29.04 -43.96
CA GLN A 21 -0.40 -29.88 -45.04
C GLN A 21 -0.44 -31.39 -44.73
N GLY A 22 -0.94 -31.80 -43.56
CA GLY A 22 -1.06 -33.20 -43.18
C GLY A 22 0.25 -33.87 -42.72
N LEU A 23 1.30 -33.10 -42.45
CA LEU A 23 2.57 -33.66 -41.97
C LEU A 23 2.43 -34.29 -40.57
N SER A 24 3.18 -35.37 -40.34
CA SER A 24 3.23 -36.01 -39.03
C SER A 24 3.98 -35.13 -38.03
N ASN A 25 3.56 -35.14 -36.76
CA ASN A 25 4.17 -34.30 -35.71
C ASN A 25 5.69 -34.54 -35.57
N ARG A 26 6.15 -35.76 -35.85
CA ARG A 26 7.59 -36.13 -35.81
C ARG A 26 8.38 -35.54 -36.98
N SER A 27 7.75 -35.44 -38.17
CA SER A 27 8.34 -34.76 -39.33
C SER A 27 8.46 -33.26 -39.06
N ILE A 28 7.39 -32.64 -38.55
CA ILE A 28 7.36 -31.23 -38.13
C ILE A 28 8.46 -30.95 -37.10
N ALA A 29 8.64 -31.84 -36.12
CA ALA A 29 9.70 -31.74 -35.11
C ALA A 29 11.09 -31.69 -35.72
N SER A 30 11.34 -32.54 -36.71
CA SER A 30 12.63 -32.63 -37.40
C SER A 30 12.90 -31.39 -38.26
N GLN A 31 11.87 -30.84 -38.92
CA GLN A 31 11.99 -29.62 -39.73
C GLN A 31 12.23 -28.36 -38.88
N ILE A 32 11.55 -28.23 -37.75
CA ILE A 32 11.66 -27.05 -36.87
C ILE A 32 12.87 -27.16 -35.91
N GLY A 33 13.43 -28.37 -35.73
CA GLY A 33 14.52 -28.62 -34.80
C GLY A 33 14.07 -28.63 -33.32
N ARG A 34 12.83 -29.05 -33.07
CA ARG A 34 12.23 -29.15 -31.72
C ARG A 34 11.90 -30.58 -31.37
N SER A 35 11.64 -30.85 -30.09
CA SER A 35 11.22 -32.19 -29.67
C SER A 35 9.79 -32.48 -30.10
N ALA A 36 9.53 -33.72 -30.53
CA ALA A 36 8.20 -34.17 -30.92
C ALA A 36 7.16 -33.94 -29.80
N ASN A 37 7.55 -34.14 -28.54
CA ASN A 37 6.68 -33.93 -27.39
C ASN A 37 6.23 -32.45 -27.24
N VAL A 38 7.07 -31.47 -27.58
CA VAL A 38 6.67 -30.05 -27.54
C VAL A 38 5.60 -29.77 -28.60
N ILE A 39 5.75 -30.34 -29.80
CA ILE A 39 4.77 -30.21 -30.87
C ILE A 39 3.49 -30.94 -30.52
N ASP A 40 3.56 -32.16 -29.98
CA ASP A 40 2.37 -32.90 -29.54
C ASP A 40 1.58 -32.11 -28.50
N ASN A 41 2.26 -31.50 -27.52
CA ASN A 41 1.61 -30.66 -26.51
C ASN A 41 0.99 -29.39 -27.11
N TYR A 42 1.66 -28.76 -28.08
CA TYR A 42 1.13 -27.59 -28.78
C TYR A 42 -0.07 -27.94 -29.66
N VAL A 43 -0.02 -29.04 -30.42
CA VAL A 43 -1.12 -29.48 -31.29
C VAL A 43 -2.34 -29.92 -30.47
N LYS A 44 -2.13 -30.51 -29.29
CA LYS A 44 -3.21 -30.86 -28.36
C LYS A 44 -3.97 -29.63 -27.87
N ASP A 45 -3.25 -28.62 -27.37
CA ASP A 45 -3.83 -27.43 -26.75
C ASP A 45 -3.16 -26.14 -27.24
N SER A 46 -3.36 -25.80 -28.52
CA SER A 46 -2.64 -24.67 -29.14
C SER A 46 -2.98 -23.32 -28.52
N ASP A 47 -4.26 -23.10 -28.20
CA ASP A 47 -4.75 -21.84 -27.59
C ASP A 47 -4.22 -21.64 -26.16
N ALA A 48 -4.08 -22.73 -25.40
CA ALA A 48 -3.64 -22.67 -24.00
C ALA A 48 -2.11 -22.75 -23.84
N TYR A 49 -1.37 -22.98 -24.92
CA TYR A 49 0.07 -23.16 -24.87
C TYR A 49 0.78 -21.91 -24.34
N GLY A 50 1.63 -22.10 -23.32
CA GLY A 50 2.41 -21.02 -22.71
C GLY A 50 1.62 -20.04 -21.84
N LEU A 51 0.27 -20.13 -21.78
CA LEU A 51 -0.55 -19.27 -20.92
C LEU A 51 -0.46 -19.68 -19.44
N LYS A 52 -0.25 -20.97 -19.18
CA LYS A 52 -0.19 -21.50 -17.82
C LYS A 52 1.09 -21.05 -17.11
N LYS A 53 0.95 -20.08 -16.21
CA LYS A 53 2.03 -19.65 -15.32
C LYS A 53 2.28 -20.71 -14.25
N SER A 54 3.56 -20.90 -13.90
CA SER A 54 3.91 -21.66 -12.70
C SER A 54 3.41 -20.91 -11.45
N SER A 55 2.88 -21.65 -10.48
CA SER A 55 2.46 -21.11 -9.17
C SER A 55 3.61 -20.47 -8.39
N GLY A 56 4.87 -20.72 -8.79
CA GLY A 56 6.05 -20.15 -8.15
C GLY A 56 6.24 -20.61 -6.72
N ARG A 57 7.14 -19.94 -5.99
CA ARG A 57 7.40 -20.25 -4.59
C ARG A 57 6.25 -19.71 -3.71
N PRO A 58 5.70 -20.50 -2.77
CA PRO A 58 4.67 -20.01 -1.87
C PRO A 58 5.19 -18.85 -1.01
N GLN A 59 4.30 -17.91 -0.68
CA GLN A 59 4.62 -16.80 0.19
C GLN A 59 4.83 -17.28 1.62
N LYS A 60 5.84 -16.71 2.31
CA LYS A 60 6.11 -17.01 3.72
C LYS A 60 5.05 -16.46 4.67
N LEU A 61 4.38 -15.37 4.29
CA LEU A 61 3.33 -14.74 5.09
C LEU A 61 1.97 -15.24 4.63
N THR A 62 1.18 -15.77 5.57
CA THR A 62 -0.20 -16.14 5.28
C THR A 62 -1.06 -14.87 5.08
N PRO A 63 -2.17 -14.95 4.31
CA PRO A 63 -3.08 -13.82 4.12
C PRO A 63 -3.59 -13.24 5.45
N ARG A 64 -3.81 -14.10 6.47
CA ARG A 64 -4.25 -13.69 7.81
C ARG A 64 -3.19 -12.85 8.53
N ILE A 65 -1.94 -13.30 8.52
CA ILE A 65 -0.83 -12.55 9.15
C ILE A 65 -0.62 -11.22 8.41
N LYS A 66 -0.68 -11.22 7.08
CA LYS A 66 -0.57 -9.99 6.27
C LYS A 66 -1.63 -8.96 6.67
N ARG A 67 -2.90 -9.36 6.81
CA ARG A 67 -3.97 -8.46 7.26
C ARG A 67 -3.72 -7.92 8.67
N ARG A 68 -3.24 -8.76 9.60
CA ARG A 68 -2.90 -8.34 10.97
C ARG A 68 -1.75 -7.33 10.99
N LEU A 69 -0.71 -7.56 10.18
CA LEU A 69 0.40 -6.63 10.01
C LEU A 69 -0.09 -5.27 9.49
N GLU A 70 -0.95 -5.28 8.46
CA GLU A 70 -1.51 -4.05 7.90
C GLU A 70 -2.39 -3.30 8.91
N PHE A 71 -3.22 -4.01 9.67
CA PHE A 71 -4.05 -3.41 10.72
C PHE A 71 -3.21 -2.79 11.85
N ALA A 72 -2.23 -3.54 12.35
CA ALA A 72 -1.33 -3.05 13.39
C ALA A 72 -0.52 -1.83 12.92
N ALA A 73 -0.01 -1.85 11.68
CA ALA A 73 0.73 -0.74 11.10
C ALA A 73 -0.15 0.50 10.82
N SER A 74 -1.45 0.32 10.54
CA SER A 74 -2.37 1.43 10.31
C SER A 74 -2.72 2.19 11.60
N ASN A 75 -2.89 1.45 12.70
CA ASN A 75 -3.36 2.02 13.96
C ASN A 75 -2.23 2.47 14.89
N SER A 76 -0.96 2.21 14.53
CA SER A 76 0.17 2.48 15.41
C SER A 76 1.40 2.96 14.63
N GLN A 77 2.30 3.66 15.32
CA GLN A 77 3.58 4.14 14.78
C GLN A 77 4.69 3.08 14.92
N ILE A 78 4.34 1.80 14.76
CA ILE A 78 5.27 0.70 14.99
C ILE A 78 6.02 0.36 13.70
N GLY A 79 7.33 0.26 13.80
CA GLY A 79 8.19 -0.17 12.70
C GLY A 79 8.04 -1.66 12.36
N SER A 80 8.67 -2.10 11.28
CA SER A 80 8.54 -3.50 10.84
C SER A 80 9.25 -4.49 11.78
N ARG A 81 10.28 -4.08 12.55
CA ARG A 81 11.02 -4.98 13.47
C ARG A 81 10.15 -5.41 14.66
N PRO A 82 9.52 -4.49 15.42
CA PRO A 82 8.60 -4.92 16.47
C PRO A 82 7.38 -5.67 15.92
N LEU A 83 6.83 -5.25 14.78
CA LEU A 83 5.72 -5.97 14.13
C LEU A 83 6.08 -7.41 13.77
N ARG A 84 7.30 -7.64 13.27
CA ARG A 84 7.82 -9.00 13.03
C ARG A 84 7.85 -9.80 14.32
N THR A 85 8.45 -9.27 15.37
CA THR A 85 8.57 -9.98 16.65
C THR A 85 7.20 -10.34 17.22
N ALA A 86 6.20 -9.46 17.09
CA ALA A 86 4.85 -9.70 17.60
C ALA A 86 4.00 -10.65 16.75
N LEU A 87 4.08 -10.56 15.41
CA LEU A 87 3.10 -11.21 14.52
C LEU A 87 3.68 -12.24 13.55
N ALA A 88 4.98 -12.17 13.24
CA ALA A 88 5.61 -13.02 12.24
C ALA A 88 7.08 -13.35 12.59
N PRO A 89 7.36 -13.98 13.75
CA PRO A 89 8.74 -14.22 14.22
C PRO A 89 9.54 -15.17 13.31
N HIS A 90 8.86 -16.06 12.59
CA HIS A 90 9.45 -17.00 11.63
C HIS A 90 9.90 -16.34 10.29
N CYS A 91 9.55 -15.08 10.07
CA CYS A 91 9.89 -14.35 8.86
C CYS A 91 10.99 -13.31 9.11
N SER A 92 11.73 -12.95 8.05
CA SER A 92 12.62 -11.79 8.12
C SER A 92 11.81 -10.49 8.24
N HIS A 93 12.37 -9.53 8.96
CA HIS A 93 11.91 -8.14 9.00
C HIS A 93 11.66 -7.55 7.61
N VAL A 94 12.55 -7.87 6.65
CA VAL A 94 12.46 -7.35 5.27
C VAL A 94 11.20 -7.89 4.58
N THR A 95 10.82 -9.14 4.86
CA THR A 95 9.57 -9.72 4.33
C THR A 95 8.36 -8.97 4.83
N VAL A 96 8.33 -8.62 6.12
CA VAL A 96 7.27 -7.79 6.71
C VAL A 96 7.25 -6.40 6.08
N TRP A 97 8.42 -5.76 5.94
CA TRP A 97 8.52 -4.45 5.29
C TRP A 97 8.02 -4.47 3.84
N LYS A 98 8.40 -5.48 3.03
CA LYS A 98 7.90 -5.64 1.66
C LYS A 98 6.38 -5.83 1.62
N ALA A 99 5.83 -6.61 2.55
CA ALA A 99 4.38 -6.82 2.64
C ALA A 99 3.64 -5.51 2.95
N LEU A 100 4.15 -4.70 3.87
CA LEU A 100 3.59 -3.39 4.20
C LEU A 100 3.74 -2.39 3.06
N LYS A 101 4.91 -2.34 2.42
CA LYS A 101 5.16 -1.45 1.26
C LYS A 101 4.29 -1.79 0.05
N SER A 102 3.98 -3.06 -0.14
CA SER A 102 3.10 -3.54 -1.21
C SER A 102 1.61 -3.27 -0.94
N SER A 103 1.23 -2.85 0.27
CA SER A 103 -0.19 -2.62 0.59
C SER A 103 -0.66 -1.30 -0.03
N PRO A 104 -1.76 -1.27 -0.80
CA PRO A 104 -2.32 -0.03 -1.35
C PRO A 104 -2.97 0.85 -0.27
N ARG A 105 -3.23 0.30 0.92
CA ARG A 105 -3.90 0.97 2.03
C ARG A 105 -2.96 1.79 2.91
N LEU A 106 -1.66 1.52 2.82
CA LEU A 106 -0.66 2.13 3.69
C LEU A 106 0.28 2.99 2.85
N GLN A 107 0.41 4.25 3.26
CA GLN A 107 1.42 5.14 2.72
C GLN A 107 2.41 5.50 3.83
N ARG A 108 3.70 5.30 3.55
CA ARG A 108 4.75 5.73 4.47
C ARG A 108 4.82 7.25 4.45
N GLN A 109 4.45 7.89 5.55
CA GLN A 109 4.59 9.32 5.74
C GLN A 109 5.49 9.63 6.93
N LEU A 110 6.18 10.76 6.85
CA LEU A 110 6.92 11.33 7.98
C LEU A 110 6.01 12.31 8.71
N MET A 111 5.97 12.21 10.03
CA MET A 111 5.21 13.15 10.85
C MET A 111 5.82 14.55 10.71
N LYS A 112 5.00 15.54 10.35
CA LYS A 112 5.45 16.94 10.32
C LYS A 112 5.89 17.35 11.72
N LYS A 113 7.07 17.97 11.82
CA LYS A 113 7.56 18.49 13.09
C LYS A 113 6.61 19.58 13.59
N LYS A 114 6.21 19.47 14.86
CA LYS A 114 5.38 20.45 15.54
C LYS A 114 6.06 20.84 16.86
N PRO A 115 5.98 22.11 17.27
CA PRO A 115 6.38 22.54 18.61
C PRO A 115 5.57 21.77 19.66
N ARG A 116 6.16 21.56 20.84
CA ARG A 116 5.42 21.00 21.96
C ARG A 116 4.40 22.03 22.46
N LEU A 117 3.13 21.64 22.55
CA LEU A 117 2.10 22.43 23.22
C LEU A 117 2.14 22.09 24.71
N THR A 118 2.41 23.10 25.55
CA THR A 118 2.26 22.98 27.00
C THR A 118 0.78 23.17 27.37
N GLY A 119 0.41 22.77 28.58
CA GLY A 119 -0.96 22.93 29.09
C GLY A 119 -1.44 24.39 29.06
N GLN A 120 -0.53 25.37 29.16
CA GLN A 120 -0.84 26.81 29.05
C GLN A 120 -1.03 27.28 27.60
N HIS A 121 -0.34 26.65 26.62
CA HIS A 121 -0.47 27.03 25.21
C HIS A 121 -1.88 26.79 24.67
N VAL A 122 -2.56 25.73 25.14
CA VAL A 122 -3.89 25.35 24.67
C VAL A 122 -4.95 26.43 24.96
N PRO A 123 -5.17 26.88 26.22
CA PRO A 123 -6.17 27.89 26.53
C PRO A 123 -5.81 29.26 25.93
N THR A 124 -4.53 29.65 25.91
CA THR A 124 -4.11 30.93 25.33
C THR A 124 -4.36 30.99 23.83
N ARG A 125 -4.01 29.91 23.10
CA ARG A 125 -4.30 29.82 21.66
C ARG A 125 -5.79 29.80 21.39
N TYR A 126 -6.57 29.12 22.22
CA TYR A 126 -8.02 29.07 22.09
C TYR A 126 -8.66 30.46 22.29
N ARG A 127 -8.30 31.18 23.37
CA ARG A 127 -8.77 32.54 23.63
C ARG A 127 -8.41 33.48 22.48
N TRP A 128 -7.14 33.47 22.07
CA TRP A 128 -6.68 34.27 20.95
C TRP A 128 -7.45 33.95 19.65
N ALA A 129 -7.68 32.67 19.34
CA ALA A 129 -8.45 32.31 18.16
C ALA A 129 -9.91 32.78 18.24
N ARG A 130 -10.55 32.66 19.42
CA ARG A 130 -11.92 33.10 19.68
C ARG A 130 -12.08 34.61 19.50
N ASP A 131 -11.14 35.37 20.05
CA ASP A 131 -11.21 36.84 20.02
C ASP A 131 -10.98 37.38 18.60
N HIS A 132 -10.31 36.61 17.73
CA HIS A 132 -9.99 36.98 16.35
C HIS A 132 -10.78 36.20 15.27
N VAL A 133 -11.91 35.55 15.61
CA VAL A 133 -12.76 34.79 14.65
C VAL A 133 -13.23 35.65 13.47
N HIS A 134 -13.44 36.95 13.70
CA HIS A 134 -13.96 37.88 12.72
C HIS A 134 -12.93 38.35 11.68
N TRP A 135 -11.64 38.03 11.88
CA TRP A 135 -10.59 38.36 10.92
C TRP A 135 -10.82 37.63 9.59
N ARG A 136 -10.48 38.30 8.48
CA ARG A 136 -10.59 37.71 7.13
C ARG A 136 -9.26 37.78 6.39
N GLN A 137 -8.81 39.00 6.09
CA GLN A 137 -7.54 39.22 5.41
C GLN A 137 -6.38 39.27 6.42
N GLU A 138 -6.64 39.69 7.67
CA GLU A 138 -5.61 39.76 8.71
C GLU A 138 -5.06 38.39 9.09
N TRP A 139 -5.80 37.29 8.87
CA TRP A 139 -5.29 35.93 9.09
C TRP A 139 -4.01 35.63 8.30
N ARG A 140 -3.85 36.20 7.10
CA ARG A 140 -2.63 36.00 6.27
C ARG A 140 -1.41 36.70 6.89
N GLN A 141 -1.63 37.83 7.56
CA GLN A 141 -0.58 38.58 8.25
C GLN A 141 -0.34 38.01 9.65
N ALA A 142 -1.38 37.63 10.39
CA ALA A 142 -1.30 37.00 11.71
C ALA A 142 -0.58 35.63 11.65
N ALA A 143 -0.76 34.86 10.58
CA ALA A 143 0.01 33.65 10.33
C ALA A 143 1.52 33.93 10.14
N ARG A 144 1.91 35.16 9.77
CA ARG A 144 3.30 35.65 9.75
C ARG A 144 3.72 36.32 11.07
N LEU A 145 2.79 36.96 11.80
CA LEU A 145 3.04 37.80 12.98
C LEU A 145 2.83 37.11 14.33
N LEU A 146 2.44 35.83 14.37
CA LEU A 146 2.74 34.93 15.49
C LEU A 146 4.26 34.64 15.51
N ALA A 147 5.03 35.72 15.57
CA ALA A 147 6.46 35.74 15.80
C ALA A 147 6.72 34.95 17.08
N ALA A 148 7.55 33.95 16.90
CA ALA A 148 8.18 33.18 17.95
C ALA A 148 8.70 34.11 19.08
N PRO A 149 8.54 33.77 20.37
CA PRO A 149 9.60 34.11 21.31
C PRO A 149 10.91 33.55 20.74
N PRO A 150 12.03 34.28 20.86
CA PRO A 150 13.26 34.01 20.11
C PRO A 150 13.67 32.53 20.23
N GLY A 151 13.53 31.75 19.15
CA GLY A 151 13.98 30.35 19.08
C GLY A 151 13.04 29.29 18.49
N PHE A 152 11.75 29.54 18.23
CA PHE A 152 10.83 28.47 17.80
C PHE A 152 10.06 28.74 16.50
N ARG A 153 10.45 28.06 15.41
CA ARG A 153 9.73 28.05 14.12
C ARG A 153 8.42 27.26 14.20
N ILE A 154 7.27 27.88 13.91
CA ILE A 154 5.97 27.18 13.78
C ILE A 154 5.17 27.76 12.60
N PHE A 155 4.67 26.87 11.75
CA PHE A 155 3.75 27.13 10.64
C PHE A 155 2.28 26.89 11.04
N VAL A 156 1.35 27.71 10.55
CA VAL A 156 -0.11 27.56 10.74
C VAL A 156 -0.71 26.75 9.58
N TYR A 157 -1.67 25.86 9.91
CA TYR A 157 -2.46 25.09 8.95
C TYR A 157 -3.52 25.97 8.27
N LEU A 158 -3.56 25.97 6.94
CA LEU A 158 -4.72 26.38 6.17
C LEU A 158 -5.83 25.33 6.35
N MET A 159 -6.82 25.63 7.20
CA MET A 159 -8.14 24.98 7.14
C MET A 159 -8.85 25.53 5.89
N ARG A 160 -8.79 24.82 4.77
CA ARG A 160 -9.75 25.06 3.66
C ARG A 160 -11.11 24.50 4.07
N PRO A 161 -12.23 25.20 3.83
CA PRO A 161 -13.55 24.59 3.92
C PRO A 161 -13.69 23.59 2.77
N ILE A 162 -13.92 22.31 3.10
CA ILE A 162 -14.41 21.34 2.13
C ILE A 162 -15.90 21.61 1.98
N GLY A 163 -16.28 22.25 0.87
CA GLY A 163 -17.68 22.38 0.51
C GLY A 163 -18.27 21.06 -0.01
N ARG A 164 -19.50 20.80 0.46
CA ARG A 164 -20.62 19.99 -0.09
C ARG A 164 -20.86 18.57 0.45
N GLY A 165 -22.00 18.45 1.17
CA GLY A 165 -23.00 17.35 1.16
C GLY A 165 -22.57 16.01 1.80
N VAL A 166 -23.36 15.26 2.57
CA VAL A 166 -24.81 15.18 2.85
C VAL A 166 -24.95 14.37 4.16
N GLY A 167 -26.00 14.64 4.96
CA GLY A 167 -26.51 13.67 5.95
C GLY A 167 -26.54 14.16 7.39
N ARG A 168 -27.69 14.69 7.81
CA ARG A 168 -28.00 14.99 9.22
C ARG A 168 -28.05 13.67 10.01
N GLY A 169 -27.29 13.61 11.09
CA GLY A 169 -27.39 12.60 12.14
C GLY A 169 -26.59 13.10 13.33
N GLY A 170 -27.28 13.66 14.32
CA GLY A 170 -26.66 14.24 15.50
C GLY A 170 -25.84 13.22 16.27
N PHE A 171 -24.65 13.62 16.71
CA PHE A 171 -23.89 12.90 17.71
C PHE A 171 -23.84 13.76 18.96
N THR A 172 -24.64 13.35 19.96
CA THR A 172 -24.61 13.86 21.31
C THR A 172 -23.25 13.57 21.95
N SER A 173 -22.68 14.58 22.60
CA SER A 173 -21.41 14.49 23.31
C SER A 173 -21.63 13.87 24.69
N ASP A 174 -21.49 12.54 24.80
CA ASP A 174 -21.32 11.86 26.09
C ASP A 174 -19.83 11.71 26.40
N LEU A 175 -19.25 12.75 27.01
CA LEU A 175 -17.97 12.66 27.71
C LEU A 175 -18.23 12.21 29.15
N LYS A 176 -18.21 10.90 29.41
CA LYS A 176 -18.07 10.36 30.77
C LYS A 176 -16.65 10.68 31.26
N CYS A 177 -16.55 11.65 32.17
CA CYS A 177 -15.35 11.95 32.93
C CYS A 177 -15.34 11.06 34.17
N SER A 178 -14.51 10.01 34.20
CA SER A 178 -14.21 9.28 35.43
C SER A 178 -12.96 9.86 36.07
N THR A 179 -13.15 10.63 37.14
CA THR A 179 -12.11 11.10 38.05
C THR A 179 -11.68 9.96 38.97
N VAL A 180 -10.38 9.66 39.01
CA VAL A 180 -9.79 8.89 40.12
C VAL A 180 -8.80 9.81 40.81
N ASN A 181 -9.16 10.25 42.02
CA ASN A 181 -8.25 10.92 42.94
C ASN A 181 -7.41 9.86 43.67
N SER A 182 -6.12 10.11 43.83
CA SER A 182 -5.31 9.48 44.87
C SER A 182 -4.90 10.55 45.88
N LYS A 183 -4.99 10.17 47.15
CA LYS A 183 -4.59 10.94 48.34
C LYS A 183 -3.09 11.17 48.36
#